data_AF-A0A8I0ZPZ0-F1
#
_entry.id   AF-A0A8I0ZPZ0-F1
#
_cell.length_a   1.000
_cell.length_b   1.000
_cell.length_c   1.000
_cell.angle_alpha   90.00
_cell.angle_beta   90.00
_cell.angle_gamma   90.00
#
_symmetry.space_group_name_H-M   'P 1'
#
loop_
_entity.id
_entity.type
_entity.pdbx_description
1 polymer ?
#
loop_
_entity_poly.entity_id
_entity_poly.type
_entity_poly.pdbx_seq_one_letter_code
_entity_poly.pdbx_strand_id
1 'polypeptide(L)'
;MSEWSIQELAKSAGTTSRTLRHYGDLGLLEPSRIGANGYRFYDEDALVRLQRILLLRELGLGLPAIAEVLTGERDTAAALRTHLELLEQECTRISRQIESVNRTLNKTKKGESLMPEDVFDGFDHTRYKDEVIERWGKDAYTSGDNWWRSMSEQDRKAHLQAQADIAAAFGKALTAGLSAESDDVQTITQRQFEWIKIGWQGRTPSADAFTGLGQIYVDDPRFTANYDKYGEGTASLVRDAMKIYSERNLH
;
A
#
# COMPACT_ATOMS: atom_id res chain seq x y z
N MET A 1 10.04 -4.16 52.29
CA MET A 1 10.39 -4.20 50.86
C MET A 1 10.85 -2.81 50.46
N SER A 2 11.91 -2.72 49.67
CA SER A 2 12.39 -1.44 49.14
C SER A 2 11.43 -0.97 48.05
N GLU A 3 11.07 0.31 48.09
CA GLU A 3 10.23 0.94 47.06
C GLU A 3 10.97 2.16 46.51
N TRP A 4 10.83 2.39 45.20
CA TRP A 4 11.41 3.54 44.51
C TRP A 4 10.30 4.43 43.98
N SER A 5 10.47 5.74 44.15
CA SER A 5 9.62 6.70 43.46
C SER A 5 9.87 6.66 41.94
N ILE A 6 8.89 7.10 41.16
CA ILE A 6 9.03 7.20 39.69
C ILE A 6 10.24 8.04 39.24
N GLN A 7 10.72 8.97 40.07
CA GLN A 7 11.89 9.79 39.76
C GLN A 7 13.19 9.02 39.96
N GLU A 8 13.32 8.31 41.08
CA GLU A 8 14.46 7.44 41.38
C GLU A 8 14.56 6.32 40.34
N LEU A 9 13.43 5.68 40.01
CA LEU A 9 13.39 4.62 39.03
C LEU A 9 13.78 5.13 37.63
N ALA A 10 13.25 6.28 37.21
CA ALA A 10 13.59 6.89 35.92
C ALA A 10 15.10 7.18 35.83
N LYS A 11 15.67 7.77 36.88
CA LYS A 11 17.09 8.10 36.95
C LYS A 11 17.96 6.85 36.85
N SER A 12 17.65 5.80 37.61
CA SER A 12 18.42 4.55 37.60
C SER A 12 18.34 3.81 36.27
N ALA A 13 17.17 3.86 35.62
CA ALA A 13 16.93 3.21 34.34
C ALA A 13 17.37 4.03 33.12
N GLY A 14 17.96 5.22 33.31
CA GLY A 14 18.38 6.10 32.21
C GLY A 14 17.21 6.56 31.33
N THR A 15 16.00 6.64 31.89
CA THR A 15 14.78 7.03 31.17
C THR A 15 14.10 8.22 31.84
N THR A 16 12.93 8.62 31.35
CA THR A 16 12.17 9.73 31.92
C THR A 16 10.97 9.24 32.71
N SER A 17 10.55 9.98 33.74
CA SER A 17 9.29 9.67 34.44
C SER A 17 8.07 9.77 33.52
N ARG A 18 8.17 10.52 32.40
CA ARG A 18 7.15 10.55 31.35
C ARG A 18 7.06 9.20 30.63
N THR A 19 8.20 8.60 30.29
CA THR A 19 8.26 7.26 29.67
C THR A 19 7.68 6.20 30.60
N LEU A 20 8.02 6.22 31.89
CA LEU A 20 7.49 5.27 32.86
C LEU A 20 5.96 5.42 33.06
N ARG A 21 5.45 6.66 33.07
CA ARG A 21 3.99 6.89 33.05
C ARG A 21 3.34 6.33 31.80
N HIS A 22 3.94 6.56 30.64
CA HIS A 22 3.44 6.02 29.39
C HIS A 22 3.39 4.47 29.40
N TYR A 23 4.38 3.80 29.98
CA TYR A 23 4.33 2.35 30.18
C TYR A 23 3.20 1.95 31.14
N GLY A 24 2.97 2.71 32.21
CA GLY A 24 1.82 2.49 33.10
C GLY A 24 0.48 2.66 32.38
N ASP A 25 0.33 3.70 31.55
CA ASP A 25 -0.90 3.97 30.79
C ASP A 25 -1.20 2.86 29.77
N LEU A 26 -0.17 2.14 29.32
CA LEU A 26 -0.28 0.97 28.43
C LEU A 26 -0.39 -0.36 29.20
N GLY A 27 -0.45 -0.36 30.54
CA GLY A 27 -0.47 -1.58 31.36
C GLY A 27 0.86 -2.36 31.36
N LEU A 28 1.92 -1.79 30.80
CA LEU A 28 3.24 -2.42 30.72
C LEU A 28 3.99 -2.35 32.05
N LEU A 29 3.84 -1.28 32.80
CA LEU A 29 4.53 -1.07 34.07
C LEU A 29 3.65 -0.30 35.06
N GLU A 30 2.76 -1.03 35.73
CA GLU A 30 1.89 -0.46 36.75
C GLU A 30 2.67 -0.13 38.03
N PRO A 31 2.31 0.95 38.74
CA PRO A 31 2.91 1.24 40.04
C PRO A 31 2.44 0.24 41.08
N SER A 32 3.37 -0.28 41.87
CA SER A 32 3.07 -1.18 43.00
C SER A 32 2.18 -0.51 44.05
N ARG A 33 2.33 0.81 44.25
CA ARG A 33 1.33 1.62 44.96
C ARG A 33 1.32 3.08 44.52
N ILE A 34 0.22 3.75 44.84
CA ILE A 34 0.07 5.19 44.76
C ILE A 34 -0.03 5.76 46.17
N GLY A 35 0.90 6.63 46.54
CA GLY A 35 0.88 7.30 47.84
C GLY A 35 -0.27 8.32 47.97
N ALA A 36 -0.60 8.71 49.21
CA ALA A 36 -1.67 9.68 49.48
C ALA A 36 -1.48 11.05 48.80
N ASN A 37 -0.23 11.39 48.44
CA ASN A 37 0.15 12.58 47.69
C ASN A 37 0.11 12.39 46.15
N GLY A 38 -0.38 11.25 45.66
CA GLY A 38 -0.44 10.91 44.23
C GLY A 38 0.88 10.39 43.63
N TYR A 39 1.92 10.19 44.45
CA TYR A 39 3.21 9.70 43.95
C TYR A 39 3.14 8.20 43.66
N ARG A 40 3.70 7.80 42.53
CA ARG A 40 3.82 6.39 42.12
C ARG A 40 5.09 5.78 42.69
N PHE A 41 4.95 4.61 43.29
CA PHE A 41 6.04 3.81 43.86
C PHE A 41 6.08 2.44 43.20
N TYR A 42 7.29 1.92 43.03
CA TYR A 42 7.59 0.67 42.35
C TYR A 42 8.47 -0.18 43.25
N ASP A 43 8.13 -1.46 43.38
CA ASP A 43 8.90 -2.46 44.12
C ASP A 43 9.94 -3.16 43.22
N GLU A 44 10.52 -4.23 43.75
CA GLU A 44 11.54 -5.02 43.07
C GLU A 44 10.99 -5.76 41.83
N ASP A 45 9.75 -6.23 41.86
CA ASP A 45 9.12 -6.90 40.71
C ASP A 45 8.93 -5.92 39.55
N ALA A 46 8.49 -4.69 39.86
CA ALA A 46 8.42 -3.62 38.88
C ALA A 46 9.81 -3.26 38.30
N LEU A 47 10.87 -3.36 39.09
CA LEU A 47 12.24 -3.12 38.62
C LEU A 47 12.67 -4.18 37.58
N VAL A 48 12.45 -5.47 37.89
CA VAL A 48 12.73 -6.59 36.98
C VAL A 48 11.91 -6.48 35.70
N ARG A 49 10.62 -6.12 35.83
CA ARG A 49 9.73 -5.90 34.69
C ARG A 49 10.21 -4.75 33.80
N LEU A 50 10.61 -3.62 34.40
CA LEU A 50 11.18 -2.49 33.66
C LEU A 50 12.47 -2.88 32.93
N GLN A 51 13.37 -3.62 33.57
CA GLN A 51 14.59 -4.12 32.92
C GLN A 51 14.26 -4.93 31.66
N ARG A 52 13.27 -5.83 31.75
CA ARG A 52 12.84 -6.65 30.61
C ARG A 52 12.21 -5.83 29.49
N ILE A 53 11.41 -4.80 29.81
CA ILE A 53 10.87 -3.85 28.82
C ILE A 53 12.01 -3.17 28.06
N LEU A 54 13.01 -2.66 28.79
CA LEU A 54 14.13 -1.93 28.18
C LEU A 54 14.97 -2.81 27.26
N LEU A 55 15.28 -4.04 27.68
CA LEU A 55 16.02 -5.01 26.84
C LEU A 55 15.27 -5.32 25.53
N LEU A 56 13.95 -5.55 25.59
CA LEU A 56 13.16 -5.83 24.38
C LEU A 56 13.01 -4.60 23.48
N ARG A 57 12.94 -3.39 24.07
CA ARG A 57 12.97 -2.14 23.29
C ARG A 57 14.29 -1.94 22.57
N GLU A 58 15.40 -2.26 23.22
CA GLU A 58 16.74 -2.18 22.62
C GLU A 58 16.90 -3.16 21.45
N LEU A 59 16.25 -4.33 21.52
CA LEU A 59 16.14 -5.29 20.43
C LEU A 59 15.16 -4.87 19.31
N GLY A 60 14.57 -3.67 19.39
CA GLY A 60 13.74 -3.07 18.33
C GLY A 60 12.25 -3.36 18.44
N LEU A 61 11.78 -4.09 19.45
CA LEU A 61 10.35 -4.42 19.56
C LEU A 61 9.50 -3.18 19.88
N GLY A 62 8.32 -3.12 19.27
CA GLY A 62 7.27 -2.16 19.61
C GLY A 62 6.63 -2.48 20.96
N LEU A 63 6.09 -1.46 21.64
CA LEU A 63 5.41 -1.61 22.94
C LEU A 63 4.25 -2.64 22.93
N PRO A 64 3.44 -2.78 21.86
CA PRO A 64 2.41 -3.83 21.81
C PRO A 64 2.99 -5.26 21.85
N ALA A 65 4.04 -5.54 21.07
CA ALA A 65 4.68 -6.86 21.07
C ALA A 65 5.38 -7.16 22.41
N ILE A 66 5.93 -6.13 23.06
CA ILE A 66 6.50 -6.25 24.41
C ILE A 66 5.41 -6.64 25.42
N ALA A 67 4.19 -6.09 25.29
CA ALA A 67 3.07 -6.44 26.17
C ALA A 67 2.76 -7.94 26.09
N GLU A 68 2.56 -8.48 24.88
CA GLU A 68 2.28 -9.90 24.63
C GLU A 68 3.37 -10.83 25.21
N VAL A 69 4.63 -10.41 25.14
CA VAL A 69 5.76 -11.18 25.68
C VAL A 69 5.77 -11.16 27.22
N LEU A 70 5.38 -10.04 27.83
CA LEU A 70 5.36 -9.89 29.28
C LEU A 70 4.12 -10.51 29.94
N THR A 71 3.00 -10.65 29.22
CA THR A 71 1.81 -11.38 29.67
C THR A 71 1.97 -12.90 29.53
N GLY A 72 3.01 -13.36 28.83
CA GLY A 72 3.24 -14.78 28.55
C GLY A 72 2.38 -15.33 27.43
N GLU A 73 1.61 -14.46 26.75
CA GLU A 73 0.80 -14.80 25.57
C GLU A 73 1.68 -15.14 24.37
N ARG A 74 2.94 -14.71 24.39
CA ARG A 74 3.92 -14.97 23.33
C ARG A 74 5.30 -15.32 23.88
N ASP A 75 5.91 -16.36 23.32
CA ASP A 75 7.31 -16.69 23.60
C ASP A 75 8.26 -15.57 23.11
N THR A 76 9.28 -15.24 23.92
CA THR A 76 10.23 -14.16 23.61
C THR A 76 11.01 -14.46 22.33
N ALA A 77 11.43 -15.72 22.11
CA ALA A 77 12.12 -16.08 20.89
C ALA A 77 11.19 -16.01 19.67
N ALA A 78 9.91 -16.38 19.81
CA ALA A 78 8.91 -16.20 18.75
C ALA A 78 8.69 -14.72 18.39
N ALA A 79 8.60 -13.82 19.37
CA ALA A 79 8.47 -12.38 19.12
C ALA A 79 9.69 -11.79 18.39
N LEU A 80 10.91 -12.19 18.80
CA LEU A 80 12.14 -11.77 18.15
C LEU A 80 12.27 -12.31 16.71
N ARG A 81 11.86 -13.56 16.45
CA ARG A 81 11.84 -14.10 15.07
C ARG A 81 10.89 -13.32 14.17
N THR A 82 9.68 -13.01 14.63
CA THR A 82 8.75 -12.18 13.84
C THR A 82 9.31 -10.78 13.62
N HIS A 83 10.00 -10.19 14.61
CA HIS A 83 10.65 -8.89 14.39
C HIS A 83 11.78 -8.98 13.36
N LEU A 84 12.60 -10.03 13.41
CA LEU A 84 13.64 -10.29 12.41
C LEU A 84 13.05 -10.43 11.01
N GLU A 85 11.98 -11.22 10.84
CA GLU A 85 11.28 -11.36 9.56
C GLU A 85 10.78 -10.02 9.02
N LEU A 86 10.23 -9.14 9.88
CA LEU A 86 9.81 -7.80 9.49
C LEU A 86 11.01 -6.93 9.07
N LEU A 87 12.14 -7.00 9.79
CA LEU A 87 13.36 -6.28 9.43
C LEU A 87 13.92 -6.77 8.09
N GLU A 88 13.91 -8.08 7.83
CA GLU A 88 14.35 -8.66 6.56
C GLU A 88 13.44 -8.25 5.39
N GLN A 89 12.13 -8.19 5.61
CA GLN A 89 11.17 -7.65 4.65
C GLN A 89 11.44 -6.18 4.34
N GLU A 90 11.70 -5.36 5.36
CA GLU A 90 12.06 -3.94 5.20
C GLU A 90 13.39 -3.77 4.47
N CYS A 91 14.42 -4.56 4.80
CA CYS A 91 15.68 -4.60 4.06
C CYS A 91 15.48 -4.95 2.58
N THR A 92 14.61 -5.92 2.29
CA THR A 92 14.26 -6.29 0.91
C THR A 92 13.56 -5.14 0.19
N ARG A 93 12.59 -4.49 0.85
CA ARG A 93 11.87 -3.32 0.31
C ARG A 93 12.82 -2.17 -0.01
N ILE A 94 13.68 -1.80 0.94
CA ILE A 94 14.68 -0.74 0.78
C ILE A 94 15.66 -1.09 -0.34
N SER A 95 16.13 -2.34 -0.43
CA SER A 95 17.01 -2.79 -1.52
C SER A 95 16.39 -2.58 -2.90
N ARG A 96 15.11 -2.93 -3.08
CA ARG A 96 14.39 -2.68 -4.34
C ARG A 96 14.27 -1.19 -4.67
N GLN A 97 14.00 -0.35 -3.67
CA GLN A 97 13.97 1.11 -3.87
C GLN A 97 15.31 1.66 -4.33
N ILE A 98 16.41 1.18 -3.73
CA ILE A 98 17.77 1.55 -4.14
C ILE A 98 18.02 1.14 -5.61
N GLU A 99 17.62 -0.06 -6.01
CA GLU A 99 17.74 -0.53 -7.39
C GLU A 99 16.91 0.30 -8.37
N SER A 100 15.67 0.66 -8.01
CA SER A 100 14.80 1.53 -8.81
C SER A 100 15.42 2.92 -9.02
N VAL A 101 15.94 3.53 -7.95
CA VAL A 101 16.63 4.83 -8.03
C VAL A 101 17.87 4.72 -8.92
N ASN A 102 18.68 3.66 -8.78
CA ASN A 102 19.84 3.43 -9.64
C ASN A 102 19.45 3.28 -11.11
N ARG A 103 18.38 2.56 -11.42
CA ARG A 103 17.85 2.40 -12.78
C ARG A 103 17.42 3.74 -13.36
N THR A 104 16.70 4.52 -12.56
CA THR A 104 16.24 5.87 -12.92
C THR A 104 17.42 6.80 -13.22
N LEU A 105 18.43 6.83 -12.36
CA LEU A 105 19.64 7.63 -12.56
C LEU A 105 20.39 7.22 -13.85
N ASN A 106 20.51 5.93 -14.11
CA ASN A 106 21.20 5.41 -15.29
C ASN A 106 20.48 5.78 -16.60
N LYS A 107 19.15 5.60 -16.65
CA LYS A 107 18.34 5.96 -17.82
C LYS A 107 18.34 7.47 -18.08
N THR A 108 18.21 8.27 -17.01
CA THR A 108 18.27 9.73 -17.10
C THR A 108 19.60 10.22 -17.67
N LYS A 109 20.73 9.66 -17.21
CA LYS A 109 22.07 9.99 -17.74
C LYS A 109 22.24 9.64 -19.22
N LYS A 110 21.57 8.58 -19.69
CA LYS A 110 21.63 8.11 -21.08
C LYS A 110 20.60 8.76 -22.00
N GLY A 111 19.71 9.61 -21.46
CA GLY A 111 18.59 10.20 -22.22
C GLY A 111 17.54 9.16 -22.64
N GLU A 112 17.46 8.03 -21.94
CA GLU A 112 16.49 6.97 -22.21
C GLU A 112 15.14 7.27 -21.55
N SER A 113 14.04 6.81 -22.15
CA SER A 113 12.70 6.96 -21.58
C SER A 113 12.56 6.19 -20.26
N LEU A 114 12.05 6.87 -19.24
CA LEU A 114 11.70 6.27 -17.94
C LEU A 114 10.30 5.67 -18.02
N MET A 115 10.15 4.45 -17.51
CA MET A 115 8.85 3.81 -17.35
C MET A 115 8.41 3.88 -15.88
N PRO A 116 7.11 4.05 -15.56
CA PRO A 116 6.63 4.10 -14.18
C PRO A 116 7.06 2.89 -13.34
N GLU A 117 7.04 1.69 -13.92
CA GLU A 117 7.51 0.45 -13.28
C GLU A 117 9.00 0.46 -12.91
N ASP A 118 9.83 1.23 -13.63
CA ASP A 118 11.25 1.39 -13.30
C ASP A 118 11.47 2.36 -12.13
N VAL A 119 10.60 3.34 -12.00
CA VAL A 119 10.70 4.46 -11.04
C VAL A 119 10.03 4.12 -9.72
N PHE A 120 8.99 3.27 -9.74
CA PHE A 120 8.17 2.97 -8.56
C PHE A 120 8.35 1.54 -8.02
N ASP A 121 9.25 0.72 -8.58
CA ASP A 121 9.60 -0.60 -8.02
C ASP A 121 10.16 -0.47 -6.59
N GLY A 122 9.66 -1.31 -5.68
CA GLY A 122 9.98 -1.24 -4.24
C GLY A 122 9.28 -0.10 -3.46
N PHE A 123 8.57 0.80 -4.12
CA PHE A 123 7.69 1.75 -3.43
C PHE A 123 6.38 1.06 -3.04
N ASP A 124 5.79 1.53 -1.94
CA ASP A 124 4.63 0.88 -1.34
C ASP A 124 3.37 1.08 -2.20
N HIS A 125 3.05 0.09 -3.02
CA HIS A 125 1.80 0.04 -3.79
C HIS A 125 0.56 -0.20 -2.90
N THR A 126 0.70 -0.42 -1.59
CA THR A 126 -0.46 -0.52 -0.69
C THR A 126 -1.20 0.79 -0.51
N ARG A 127 -0.64 1.92 -0.98
CA ARG A 127 -1.37 3.18 -1.08
C ARG A 127 -2.61 3.10 -2.00
N TYR A 128 -2.71 2.06 -2.83
CA TYR A 128 -3.88 1.74 -3.68
C TYR A 128 -4.69 0.55 -3.14
N LYS A 129 -4.17 -0.17 -2.14
CA LYS A 129 -4.80 -1.37 -1.59
C LYS A 129 -6.12 -1.02 -0.94
N ASP A 130 -6.16 -0.01 -0.07
CA ASP A 130 -7.39 0.33 0.65
C ASP A 130 -8.49 0.82 -0.31
N GLU A 131 -8.12 1.61 -1.33
CA GLU A 131 -9.06 2.12 -2.35
C GLU A 131 -9.60 1.01 -3.29
N VAL A 132 -8.73 0.09 -3.72
CA VAL A 132 -9.16 -1.05 -4.56
C VAL A 132 -9.96 -2.06 -3.74
N ILE A 133 -9.62 -2.28 -2.47
CA ILE A 133 -10.38 -3.16 -1.56
C ILE A 133 -11.75 -2.55 -1.22
N GLU A 134 -11.82 -1.26 -0.96
CA GLU A 134 -13.08 -0.56 -0.66
C GLU A 134 -14.05 -0.61 -1.86
N ARG A 135 -13.54 -0.40 -3.08
CA ARG A 135 -14.37 -0.32 -4.30
C ARG A 135 -14.65 -1.68 -4.97
N TRP A 136 -13.72 -2.63 -4.91
CA TRP A 136 -13.78 -3.88 -5.68
C TRP A 136 -13.62 -5.14 -4.82
N GLY A 137 -13.35 -4.99 -3.52
CA GLY A 137 -13.20 -6.08 -2.58
C GLY A 137 -11.77 -6.65 -2.49
N LYS A 138 -11.46 -7.25 -1.34
CA LYS A 138 -10.15 -7.84 -1.03
C LYS A 138 -9.73 -8.92 -2.02
N ASP A 139 -10.68 -9.74 -2.46
CA ASP A 139 -10.42 -10.84 -3.37
C ASP A 139 -10.08 -10.34 -4.80
N ALA A 140 -10.64 -9.21 -5.22
CA ALA A 140 -10.30 -8.58 -6.50
C ALA A 140 -8.85 -8.05 -6.50
N TYR A 141 -8.43 -7.39 -5.43
CA TYR A 141 -7.05 -6.92 -5.27
C TYR A 141 -6.04 -8.08 -5.26
N THR A 142 -6.26 -9.08 -4.39
CA THR A 142 -5.34 -10.22 -4.26
C THR A 142 -5.24 -11.04 -5.54
N SER A 143 -6.36 -11.26 -6.24
CA SER A 143 -6.34 -11.99 -7.51
C SER A 143 -5.62 -11.21 -8.61
N GLY A 144 -5.81 -9.89 -8.71
CA GLY A 144 -5.12 -9.04 -9.69
C GLY A 144 -3.61 -8.96 -9.47
N ASP A 145 -3.17 -8.77 -8.23
CA ASP A 145 -1.75 -8.72 -7.86
C ASP A 145 -1.03 -10.06 -8.13
N ASN A 146 -1.66 -11.18 -7.79
CA ASN A 146 -1.13 -12.51 -8.08
C ASN A 146 -1.03 -12.78 -9.59
N TRP A 147 -2.07 -12.41 -10.35
CA TRP A 147 -2.06 -12.53 -11.80
C TRP A 147 -0.91 -11.72 -12.41
N TRP A 148 -0.77 -10.45 -12.05
CA TRP A 148 0.29 -9.57 -12.56
C TRP A 148 1.70 -10.10 -12.28
N ARG A 149 1.93 -10.62 -11.08
CA ARG A 149 3.21 -11.23 -10.70
C ARG A 149 3.49 -12.55 -11.41
N SER A 150 2.45 -13.31 -11.75
CA SER A 150 2.56 -14.56 -12.49
C SER A 150 2.95 -14.38 -13.96
N MET A 151 2.71 -13.19 -14.53
CA MET A 151 3.04 -12.90 -15.93
C MET A 151 4.55 -12.85 -16.15
N SER A 152 4.98 -13.26 -17.35
CA SER A 152 6.36 -13.03 -17.78
C SER A 152 6.62 -11.53 -17.99
N GLU A 153 7.88 -11.12 -18.01
CA GLU A 153 8.25 -9.73 -18.34
C GLU A 153 7.76 -9.34 -19.74
N GLN A 154 7.85 -10.26 -20.70
CA GLN A 154 7.37 -10.05 -22.06
C GLN A 154 5.86 -9.83 -22.11
N ASP A 155 5.08 -10.64 -21.39
CA ASP A 155 3.63 -10.52 -21.38
C ASP A 155 3.17 -9.24 -20.66
N ARG A 156 3.85 -8.85 -19.57
CA ARG A 156 3.59 -7.56 -18.91
C ARG A 156 3.83 -6.40 -19.85
N LYS A 157 4.97 -6.41 -20.56
CA LYS A 157 5.30 -5.36 -21.54
C LYS A 157 4.27 -5.30 -22.67
N ALA A 158 3.86 -6.46 -23.21
CA ALA A 158 2.83 -6.52 -24.24
C ALA A 158 1.48 -5.97 -23.75
N HIS A 159 1.09 -6.31 -22.51
CA HIS A 159 -0.15 -5.83 -21.91
C HIS A 159 -0.16 -4.32 -21.68
N LEU A 160 0.95 -3.74 -21.21
CA LEU A 160 1.11 -2.28 -21.06
C LEU A 160 1.11 -1.56 -22.41
N GLN A 161 1.80 -2.13 -23.42
CA GLN A 161 1.82 -1.55 -24.75
C GLN A 161 0.43 -1.53 -25.37
N ALA A 162 -0.35 -2.61 -25.22
CA ALA A 162 -1.72 -2.67 -25.70
C ALA A 162 -2.60 -1.58 -25.07
N GLN A 163 -2.44 -1.31 -23.76
CA GLN A 163 -3.14 -0.22 -23.09
C GLN A 163 -2.77 1.15 -23.68
N ALA A 164 -1.47 1.39 -23.88
CA ALA A 164 -0.98 2.64 -24.45
C ALA A 164 -1.50 2.87 -25.88
N ASP A 165 -1.55 1.82 -26.69
CA ASP A 165 -2.06 1.87 -28.06
C ASP A 165 -3.57 2.17 -28.10
N ILE A 166 -4.34 1.61 -27.17
CA ILE A 166 -5.77 1.88 -27.02
C ILE A 166 -5.99 3.34 -26.59
N ALA A 167 -5.27 3.81 -25.56
CA ALA A 167 -5.37 5.19 -25.10
C ALA A 167 -4.99 6.20 -26.22
N ALA A 168 -3.93 5.92 -26.98
CA ALA A 168 -3.54 6.74 -28.12
C ALA A 168 -4.59 6.74 -29.24
N ALA A 169 -5.29 5.62 -29.47
CA ALA A 169 -6.39 5.54 -30.44
C ALA A 169 -7.57 6.43 -30.03
N PHE A 170 -7.94 6.43 -28.74
CA PHE A 170 -8.95 7.36 -28.23
C PHE A 170 -8.53 8.83 -28.39
N GLY A 171 -7.28 9.17 -28.10
CA GLY A 171 -6.78 10.55 -28.29
C GLY A 171 -6.82 10.99 -29.76
N LYS A 172 -6.51 10.09 -30.70
CA LYS A 172 -6.67 10.34 -32.14
C LYS A 172 -8.14 10.54 -32.52
N ALA A 173 -9.04 9.72 -32.00
CA ALA A 173 -10.48 9.84 -32.25
C ALA A 173 -11.03 11.17 -31.71
N LEU A 174 -10.60 11.59 -30.52
CA LEU A 174 -10.93 12.90 -29.96
C LEU A 174 -10.43 14.05 -30.84
N THR A 175 -9.17 13.98 -31.28
CA THR A 175 -8.57 15.00 -32.16
C THR A 175 -9.33 15.11 -33.49
N ALA A 176 -9.86 13.99 -33.99
CA ALA A 176 -10.69 13.94 -35.20
C ALA A 176 -12.15 14.39 -34.95
N GLY A 177 -12.53 14.75 -33.72
CA GLY A 177 -13.88 15.20 -33.37
C GLY A 177 -14.93 14.09 -33.39
N LEU A 178 -14.52 12.83 -33.24
CA LEU A 178 -15.45 11.69 -33.26
C LEU A 178 -16.26 11.63 -31.95
N SER A 179 -17.56 11.39 -32.07
CA SER A 179 -18.45 11.20 -30.91
C SER A 179 -18.23 9.83 -30.27
N ALA A 180 -18.53 9.72 -28.96
CA ALA A 180 -18.48 8.46 -28.22
C ALA A 180 -19.33 7.32 -28.84
N GLU A 181 -20.39 7.66 -29.56
CA GLU A 181 -21.30 6.70 -30.20
C GLU A 181 -20.82 6.14 -31.54
N SER A 182 -19.78 6.72 -32.14
CA SER A 182 -19.34 6.37 -33.49
C SER A 182 -18.78 4.95 -33.54
N ASP A 183 -18.93 4.28 -34.68
CA ASP A 183 -18.45 2.91 -34.88
C ASP A 183 -16.94 2.78 -34.63
N ASP A 184 -16.18 3.80 -35.03
CA ASP A 184 -14.73 3.87 -34.78
C ASP A 184 -14.42 3.90 -33.28
N VAL A 185 -15.10 4.76 -32.52
CA VAL A 185 -14.88 4.88 -31.07
C VAL A 185 -15.36 3.61 -30.36
N GLN A 186 -16.49 3.04 -30.76
CA GLN A 186 -17.01 1.79 -30.19
C GLN A 186 -16.11 0.58 -30.50
N THR A 187 -15.44 0.56 -31.65
CA THR A 187 -14.40 -0.44 -31.97
C THR A 187 -13.20 -0.32 -31.04
N ILE A 188 -12.77 0.90 -30.72
CA ILE A 188 -11.69 1.12 -29.74
C ILE A 188 -12.16 0.69 -28.34
N THR A 189 -13.41 0.99 -27.97
CA THR A 189 -13.99 0.55 -26.69
C THR A 189 -14.08 -0.97 -26.57
N GLN A 190 -14.41 -1.69 -27.65
CA GLN A 190 -14.35 -3.15 -27.65
C GLN A 190 -12.94 -3.66 -27.35
N ARG A 191 -11.90 -3.04 -27.91
CA ARG A 191 -10.50 -3.39 -27.60
C ARG A 191 -10.16 -3.10 -26.13
N GLN A 192 -10.65 -1.98 -25.59
CA GLN A 192 -10.52 -1.65 -24.16
C GLN A 192 -11.22 -2.70 -23.29
N PHE A 193 -12.41 -3.16 -23.67
CA PHE A 193 -13.15 -4.21 -22.97
C PHE A 193 -12.38 -5.54 -22.94
N GLU A 194 -11.88 -6.01 -24.08
CA GLU A 194 -11.09 -7.24 -24.14
C GLU A 194 -9.77 -7.12 -23.34
N TRP A 195 -9.12 -5.95 -23.38
CA TRP A 195 -7.93 -5.70 -22.57
C TRP A 195 -8.22 -5.76 -21.07
N ILE A 196 -9.32 -5.17 -20.59
CA ILE A 196 -9.76 -5.26 -19.19
C ILE A 196 -10.05 -6.71 -18.80
N LYS A 197 -10.74 -7.46 -19.68
CA LYS A 197 -11.08 -8.87 -19.44
C LYS A 197 -9.83 -9.74 -19.23
N ILE A 198 -8.75 -9.47 -19.97
CA ILE A 198 -7.45 -10.15 -19.75
C ILE A 198 -6.93 -9.87 -18.34
N GLY A 199 -6.93 -8.60 -17.91
CA GLY A 199 -6.53 -8.21 -16.54
C GLY A 199 -7.43 -8.79 -15.45
N TRP A 200 -8.69 -9.11 -15.80
CA TRP A 200 -9.66 -9.76 -14.92
C TRP A 200 -9.60 -11.28 -14.98
N GLN A 201 -8.50 -11.84 -15.52
CA GLN A 201 -8.26 -13.28 -15.65
C GLN A 201 -9.33 -13.98 -16.49
N GLY A 202 -9.82 -13.30 -17.54
CA GLY A 202 -10.85 -13.82 -18.44
C GLY A 202 -12.27 -13.62 -17.93
N ARG A 203 -12.48 -13.12 -16.71
CA ARG A 203 -13.82 -12.78 -16.20
C ARG A 203 -14.40 -11.60 -16.95
N THR A 204 -15.57 -11.80 -17.54
CA THR A 204 -16.32 -10.75 -18.24
C THR A 204 -16.85 -9.73 -17.21
N PRO A 205 -16.50 -8.43 -17.32
CA PRO A 205 -17.10 -7.39 -16.50
C PRO A 205 -18.62 -7.29 -16.73
N SER A 206 -19.39 -7.05 -15.67
CA SER A 206 -20.80 -6.68 -15.82
C SER A 206 -20.93 -5.27 -16.41
N ALA A 207 -22.11 -4.92 -16.92
CA ALA A 207 -22.41 -3.58 -17.44
C ALA A 207 -22.11 -2.48 -16.41
N ASP A 208 -22.56 -2.67 -15.16
CA ASP A 208 -22.33 -1.73 -14.06
C ASP A 208 -20.84 -1.60 -13.72
N ALA A 209 -20.12 -2.72 -13.72
CA ALA A 209 -18.69 -2.73 -13.39
C ALA A 209 -17.86 -2.04 -14.47
N PHE A 210 -18.17 -2.28 -15.75
CA PHE A 210 -17.48 -1.63 -16.87
C PHE A 210 -17.79 -0.13 -16.92
N THR A 211 -19.05 0.25 -16.74
CA THR A 211 -19.47 1.66 -16.67
C THR A 211 -18.81 2.38 -15.49
N GLY A 212 -18.83 1.77 -14.30
CA GLY A 212 -18.20 2.32 -13.10
C GLY A 212 -16.70 2.51 -13.25
N LEU A 213 -16.01 1.58 -13.92
CA LEU A 213 -14.58 1.72 -14.22
C LEU A 213 -14.30 2.92 -15.13
N GLY A 214 -15.14 3.16 -16.14
CA GLY A 214 -15.04 4.35 -16.97
C GLY A 214 -15.14 5.66 -16.17
N GLN A 215 -16.03 5.70 -15.17
CA GLN A 215 -16.18 6.87 -14.29
C GLN A 215 -14.91 7.15 -13.47
N ILE A 216 -14.24 6.10 -12.98
CA ILE A 216 -12.97 6.22 -12.24
C ILE A 216 -11.88 6.87 -13.09
N TYR A 217 -11.84 6.62 -14.40
CA TYR A 217 -10.84 7.22 -15.27
C TYR A 217 -10.94 8.76 -15.33
N VAL A 218 -12.08 9.33 -14.97
CA VAL A 218 -12.30 10.78 -14.89
C VAL A 218 -12.23 11.30 -13.46
N ASP A 219 -12.76 10.56 -12.49
CA ASP A 219 -12.84 11.02 -11.10
C ASP A 219 -11.46 11.05 -10.40
N ASP A 220 -10.52 10.24 -10.85
CA ASP A 220 -9.17 10.17 -10.31
C ASP A 220 -8.14 10.79 -11.28
N PRO A 221 -7.51 11.91 -10.91
CA PRO A 221 -6.52 12.60 -11.73
C PRO A 221 -5.36 11.72 -12.22
N ARG A 222 -5.01 10.66 -11.47
CA ARG A 222 -3.95 9.71 -11.84
C ARG A 222 -4.34 8.91 -13.08
N PHE A 223 -5.58 8.43 -13.13
CA PHE A 223 -6.10 7.70 -14.29
C PHE A 223 -6.42 8.66 -15.44
N THR A 224 -6.93 9.85 -15.14
CA THR A 224 -7.18 10.88 -16.16
C THR A 224 -5.90 11.22 -16.91
N ALA A 225 -4.78 11.44 -16.20
CA ALA A 225 -3.49 11.75 -16.81
C ALA A 225 -2.97 10.66 -17.79
N ASN A 226 -3.35 9.39 -17.59
CA ASN A 226 -2.95 8.31 -18.49
C ASN A 226 -3.61 8.39 -19.87
N TYR A 227 -4.81 8.95 -19.95
CA TYR A 227 -5.53 9.15 -21.21
C TYR A 227 -5.28 10.56 -21.76
N ASP A 228 -5.33 11.59 -20.91
CA ASP A 228 -5.27 12.98 -21.34
C ASP A 228 -3.88 13.41 -21.84
N LYS A 229 -2.83 12.63 -21.58
CA LYS A 229 -1.53 12.80 -22.25
C LYS A 229 -1.62 12.65 -23.79
N TYR A 230 -2.70 12.07 -24.31
CA TYR A 230 -2.99 11.95 -25.75
C TYR A 230 -3.99 13.01 -26.26
N GLY A 231 -4.40 13.94 -25.41
CA GLY A 231 -5.34 15.03 -25.71
C GLY A 231 -6.24 15.31 -24.51
N GLU A 232 -6.34 16.56 -24.09
CA GLU A 232 -7.21 16.96 -22.96
C GLU A 232 -8.67 16.54 -23.23
N GLY A 233 -9.29 15.85 -22.28
CA GLY A 233 -10.65 15.32 -22.42
C GLY A 233 -10.73 13.90 -23.01
N THR A 234 -9.60 13.25 -23.31
CA THR A 234 -9.58 11.86 -23.79
C THR A 234 -10.20 10.91 -22.75
N ALA A 235 -9.92 11.11 -21.46
CA ALA A 235 -10.52 10.31 -20.39
C ALA A 235 -12.05 10.40 -20.38
N SER A 236 -12.60 11.59 -20.67
CA SER A 236 -14.05 11.79 -20.76
C SER A 236 -14.65 11.05 -21.96
N LEU A 237 -14.00 11.08 -23.13
CA LEU A 237 -14.42 10.29 -24.29
C LEU A 237 -14.43 8.79 -23.99
N VAL A 238 -13.41 8.29 -23.30
CA VAL A 238 -13.33 6.87 -22.90
C VAL A 238 -14.48 6.50 -21.97
N ARG A 239 -14.74 7.28 -20.91
CA ARG A 239 -15.87 7.06 -19.99
C ARG A 239 -17.19 6.97 -20.75
N ASP A 240 -17.47 7.96 -21.60
CA ASP A 240 -18.75 8.04 -22.32
C ASP A 240 -18.90 6.86 -23.29
N ALA A 241 -17.82 6.50 -23.98
CA ALA A 241 -17.82 5.37 -24.90
C ALA A 241 -18.01 4.03 -24.18
N MET A 242 -17.41 3.85 -22.99
CA MET A 242 -17.59 2.65 -22.15
C MET A 242 -19.03 2.51 -21.63
N LYS A 243 -19.67 3.62 -21.25
CA LYS A 243 -21.08 3.63 -20.85
C LYS A 243 -21.97 3.17 -22.01
N ILE A 244 -21.81 3.78 -23.19
CA ILE A 244 -22.58 3.42 -24.39
C ILE A 244 -22.33 1.96 -24.79
N TYR A 245 -21.07 1.50 -24.72
CA TYR A 245 -20.73 0.12 -25.05
C TYR A 245 -21.41 -0.88 -24.11
N SER A 246 -21.46 -0.56 -22.80
CA SER A 246 -22.14 -1.39 -21.81
C SER A 246 -23.62 -1.51 -22.12
N GLU A 247 -24.30 -0.39 -22.37
CA GLU A 247 -25.74 -0.35 -22.69
C GLU A 247 -26.07 -1.15 -23.96
N ARG A 248 -25.15 -1.19 -24.94
CA ARG A 248 -25.35 -1.87 -26.22
C ARG A 248 -24.99 -3.37 -26.20
N ASN A 249 -24.04 -3.80 -25.38
CA ASN A 249 -23.39 -5.11 -25.55
C ASN A 249 -23.36 -5.98 -24.28
N LEU A 250 -23.62 -5.42 -23.10
CA LEU A 250 -23.54 -6.13 -21.83
C LEU A 250 -24.94 -6.20 -21.20
N HIS A 251 -25.52 -7.40 -21.15
CA HIS A 251 -26.83 -7.70 -20.56
C HIS A 251 -26.70 -8.66 -19.38
#